data_AF-A0A1Y2C214-F1
#
_entry.id   AF-A0A1Y2C214-F1
#
_cell.length_a   1.000
_cell.length_b   1.000
_cell.length_c   1.000
_cell.angle_alpha   90.00
_cell.angle_beta   90.00
_cell.angle_gamma   90.00
#
_symmetry.space_group_name_H-M   'P 1'
#
loop_
_entity.id
_entity.type
_entity.pdbx_description
1 polymer ?
#
loop_
_entity_poly.entity_id
_entity_poly.type
_entity_poly.pdbx_seq_one_letter_code
_entity_poly.pdbx_strand_id
1 'polypeptide(L)'
;MSHQPSWIAHVDLTSLDRTKESTASITTLAHTASRLNTACVCVYSERIVEAKSAGPSIAVATVVNFPDGSDSQSAVVAETVKAVESGATEIDVVWNYKAYKDGDVDAAVAPVEWVAQAVKDKSNVQIKVILESGAIEPSTLRKACDLVLAHFDDAQRVYYLKTSTGKNGFEGATIESATTILEA
;
A
#
# COMPACT_ATOMS: atom_id res chain seq x y z
N MET A 1 8.75 -32.37 -8.06
CA MET A 1 8.51 -30.91 -8.12
C MET A 1 7.60 -30.58 -6.96
N SER A 2 8.08 -29.88 -5.93
CA SER A 2 7.26 -29.49 -4.80
C SER A 2 6.12 -28.60 -5.28
N HIS A 3 4.87 -28.96 -4.98
CA HIS A 3 3.71 -28.13 -5.28
C HIS A 3 3.85 -26.81 -4.52
N GLN A 4 4.01 -25.72 -5.25
CA GLN A 4 4.03 -24.40 -4.66
C GLN A 4 2.59 -24.02 -4.29
N PRO A 5 2.31 -23.56 -3.05
CA PRO A 5 0.96 -23.13 -2.68
C PRO A 5 0.47 -21.98 -3.58
N SER A 6 -0.79 -22.04 -4.01
CA SER A 6 -1.39 -21.03 -4.90
C SER A 6 -1.40 -19.62 -4.31
N TRP A 7 -1.50 -19.50 -2.98
CA TRP A 7 -1.51 -18.20 -2.30
C TRP A 7 -0.23 -17.39 -2.51
N ILE A 8 0.90 -18.01 -2.87
CA ILE A 8 2.16 -17.30 -3.08
C ILE A 8 2.06 -16.29 -4.23
N ALA A 9 1.29 -16.60 -5.27
CA ALA A 9 1.04 -15.68 -6.39
C ALA A 9 0.24 -14.43 -5.99
N HIS A 10 -0.31 -14.39 -4.77
CA HIS A 10 -1.07 -13.28 -4.21
C HIS A 10 -0.31 -12.54 -3.09
N VAL A 11 0.99 -12.82 -2.95
CA VAL A 11 1.84 -12.20 -1.91
C VAL A 11 2.51 -10.94 -2.45
N ASP A 12 2.37 -9.84 -1.71
CA ASP A 12 3.27 -8.68 -1.81
C ASP A 12 4.49 -8.98 -0.94
N LEU A 13 5.59 -9.46 -1.54
CA LEU A 13 6.78 -9.84 -0.76
C LEU A 13 7.47 -8.59 -0.24
N THR A 14 7.36 -8.34 1.07
CA THR A 14 7.57 -7.00 1.64
C THR A 14 8.86 -6.91 2.46
N SER A 15 9.60 -5.81 2.30
CA SER A 15 10.62 -5.34 3.24
C SER A 15 10.41 -3.85 3.49
N LEU A 16 10.10 -3.50 4.74
CA LEU A 16 9.87 -2.12 5.17
C LEU A 16 10.55 -1.85 6.52
N ASP A 17 11.82 -2.24 6.68
CA ASP A 17 12.62 -2.02 7.89
C ASP A 17 13.94 -1.31 7.54
N ARG A 18 13.92 0.03 7.58
CA ARG A 18 15.09 0.87 7.27
C ARG A 18 16.33 0.55 8.12
N THR A 19 16.15 -0.06 9.29
CA THR A 19 17.26 -0.39 10.19
C THR A 19 17.98 -1.69 9.82
N LYS A 20 17.34 -2.54 9.00
CA LYS A 20 17.87 -3.85 8.58
C LYS A 20 18.13 -3.98 7.09
N GLU A 21 17.63 -3.03 6.31
CA GLU A 21 17.73 -3.04 4.86
C GLU A 21 19.11 -2.65 4.35
N SER A 22 19.56 -3.38 3.34
CA SER A 22 20.74 -3.09 2.53
C SER A 22 20.43 -3.38 1.06
N THR A 23 21.24 -2.86 0.14
CA THR A 23 21.10 -3.17 -1.29
C THR A 23 21.12 -4.69 -1.55
N ALA A 24 21.93 -5.44 -0.79
CA ALA A 24 22.00 -6.90 -0.88
C ALA A 24 20.71 -7.60 -0.43
N SER A 25 20.07 -7.12 0.66
CA SER A 25 18.80 -7.69 1.13
C SER A 25 17.66 -7.39 0.15
N ILE A 26 17.61 -6.18 -0.42
CA ILE A 26 16.61 -5.80 -1.43
C ILE A 26 16.79 -6.60 -2.73
N THR A 27 18.04 -6.83 -3.15
CA THR A 27 18.35 -7.70 -4.29
C THR A 27 17.85 -9.13 -4.03
N THR A 28 18.11 -9.65 -2.83
CA THR A 28 17.65 -10.98 -2.42
C THR A 28 16.13 -11.08 -2.40
N LEU A 29 15.44 -10.03 -1.92
CA LEU A 29 13.98 -9.92 -1.93
C LEU A 29 13.43 -10.03 -3.36
N ALA A 30 13.95 -9.22 -4.29
CA ALA A 30 13.51 -9.19 -5.69
C ALA A 30 13.78 -10.51 -6.44
N HIS A 31 14.94 -11.13 -6.23
CA HIS A 31 15.22 -12.46 -6.77
C HIS A 31 14.28 -13.52 -6.20
N THR A 32 13.97 -13.44 -4.91
CA THR A 32 13.05 -14.37 -4.25
C THR A 32 11.64 -14.22 -4.78
N ALA A 33 11.14 -12.99 -4.92
CA ALA A 33 9.85 -12.69 -5.52
C ALA A 33 9.75 -13.21 -6.94
N SER A 34 10.78 -12.98 -7.78
CA SER A 34 10.83 -13.45 -9.16
C SER A 34 10.86 -14.99 -9.23
N ARG A 35 11.66 -15.65 -8.39
CA ARG A 35 11.77 -17.12 -8.34
C ARG A 35 10.48 -17.78 -7.85
N LEU A 36 9.80 -17.17 -6.88
CA LEU A 36 8.55 -17.66 -6.33
C LEU A 36 7.31 -17.16 -7.10
N ASN A 37 7.49 -16.27 -8.07
CA ASN A 37 6.39 -15.65 -8.81
C ASN A 37 5.33 -15.05 -7.88
N THR A 38 5.77 -14.24 -6.92
CA THR A 38 4.87 -13.46 -6.06
C THR A 38 4.17 -12.37 -6.86
N ALA A 39 3.12 -11.73 -6.31
CA ALA A 39 2.40 -10.67 -7.02
C ALA A 39 3.31 -9.48 -7.30
N CYS A 40 3.99 -9.00 -6.26
CA CYS A 40 4.96 -7.92 -6.34
C CYS A 40 6.04 -8.06 -5.26
N VAL A 41 6.99 -7.13 -5.27
CA VAL A 41 7.77 -6.74 -4.08
C VAL A 41 7.26 -5.42 -3.54
N CYS A 42 7.16 -5.29 -2.22
CA CYS A 42 6.82 -4.02 -1.56
C CYS A 42 8.02 -3.50 -0.77
N VAL A 43 8.51 -2.31 -1.13
CA VAL A 43 9.71 -1.69 -0.56
C VAL A 43 9.51 -0.19 -0.34
N TYR A 44 10.34 0.45 0.48
CA TYR A 44 10.34 1.92 0.57
C TYR A 44 10.73 2.59 -0.75
N SER A 45 10.27 3.83 -0.95
CA SER A 45 10.42 4.54 -2.23
C SER A 45 11.88 4.72 -2.64
N GLU A 46 12.80 4.89 -1.69
CA GLU A 46 14.24 4.95 -1.95
C GLU A 46 14.87 3.64 -2.47
N ARG A 47 14.17 2.51 -2.39
CA ARG A 47 14.65 1.17 -2.80
C ARG A 47 14.07 0.67 -4.12
N ILE A 48 13.16 1.42 -4.75
CA ILE A 48 12.46 0.99 -5.98
C ILE A 48 13.44 0.66 -7.10
N VAL A 49 14.42 1.53 -7.36
CA VAL A 49 15.41 1.34 -8.43
C VAL A 49 16.23 0.06 -8.22
N GLU A 50 16.65 -0.20 -6.98
CA GLU A 50 17.39 -1.42 -6.62
C GLU A 50 16.54 -2.67 -6.85
N ALA A 51 15.27 -2.65 -6.41
CA ALA A 51 14.33 -3.74 -6.60
C ALA A 51 14.03 -4.01 -8.09
N LYS A 52 13.80 -2.97 -8.89
CA LYS A 52 13.59 -3.08 -10.35
C LYS A 52 14.82 -3.60 -11.07
N SER A 53 16.02 -3.21 -10.65
CA SER A 53 17.26 -3.70 -11.26
C SER A 53 17.47 -5.18 -11.01
N ALA A 54 17.13 -5.68 -9.81
CA ALA A 54 17.27 -7.09 -9.45
C ALA A 54 16.13 -7.97 -9.99
N GLY A 55 14.91 -7.41 -10.10
CA GLY A 55 13.73 -8.08 -10.63
C GLY A 55 13.04 -7.22 -11.71
N PRO A 56 13.52 -7.19 -12.95
CA PRO A 56 12.97 -6.31 -13.98
C PRO A 56 11.51 -6.64 -14.34
N SER A 57 11.12 -7.91 -14.23
CA SER A 57 9.78 -8.40 -14.55
C SER A 57 8.81 -8.46 -13.37
N ILE A 58 9.28 -8.30 -12.12
CA ILE A 58 8.37 -8.26 -10.96
C ILE A 58 7.76 -6.86 -10.84
N ALA A 59 6.48 -6.80 -10.48
CA ALA A 59 5.82 -5.56 -10.10
C ALA A 59 6.47 -5.02 -8.81
N VAL A 60 6.50 -3.70 -8.66
CA VAL A 60 7.05 -3.04 -7.47
C VAL A 60 5.99 -2.16 -6.86
N ALA A 61 5.55 -2.56 -5.67
CA ALA A 61 4.76 -1.73 -4.78
C ALA A 61 5.68 -0.88 -3.90
N THR A 62 5.20 0.31 -3.55
CA THR A 62 5.82 1.11 -2.50
C THR A 62 4.77 1.72 -1.60
N VAL A 63 5.19 2.16 -0.42
CA VAL A 63 4.33 2.83 0.54
C VAL A 63 4.46 4.35 0.41
N VAL A 64 3.36 5.08 0.63
CA VAL A 64 3.30 6.55 0.62
C VAL A 64 2.49 7.03 1.83
N ASN A 65 2.84 8.20 2.35
CA ASN A 65 2.21 8.76 3.57
C ASN A 65 2.36 7.80 4.78
N PHE A 66 3.45 7.03 4.81
CA PHE A 66 3.61 5.84 5.63
C PHE A 66 4.64 6.03 6.76
N PRO A 67 4.38 5.48 7.97
CA PRO A 67 3.20 4.71 8.35
C PRO A 67 2.07 5.54 8.96
N ASP A 68 2.29 6.84 9.17
CA ASP A 68 1.46 7.65 10.06
C ASP A 68 0.18 8.22 9.44
N GLY A 69 0.10 8.31 8.11
CA GLY A 69 -1.09 8.79 7.40
C GLY A 69 -1.32 10.30 7.46
N SER A 70 -0.41 11.09 8.03
CA SER A 70 -0.65 12.50 8.39
C SER A 70 0.29 13.51 7.72
N ASP A 71 0.94 13.15 6.61
CA ASP A 71 1.82 14.07 5.89
C ASP A 71 1.04 15.15 5.13
N SER A 72 1.73 16.25 4.80
CA SER A 72 1.16 17.33 3.97
C SER A 72 0.91 16.88 2.52
N GLN A 73 -0.06 17.51 1.86
CA GLN A 73 -0.35 17.28 0.44
C GLN A 73 0.90 17.36 -0.44
N SER A 74 1.75 18.38 -0.25
CA SER A 74 2.98 18.53 -1.03
C SER A 74 3.95 17.38 -0.86
N ALA A 75 4.04 16.80 0.35
CA ALA A 75 4.92 15.67 0.63
C ALA A 75 4.38 14.39 -0.02
N VAL A 76 3.09 14.09 0.18
CA VAL A 76 2.42 12.92 -0.41
C VAL A 76 2.52 12.93 -1.94
N VAL A 77 2.22 14.08 -2.57
CA VAL A 77 2.30 14.21 -4.04
C VAL A 77 3.74 14.05 -4.53
N ALA A 78 4.71 14.71 -3.89
CA ALA A 78 6.11 14.62 -4.29
C ALA A 78 6.67 13.19 -4.15
N GLU A 79 6.35 12.51 -3.05
CA GLU A 79 6.74 11.12 -2.83
C GLU A 79 6.12 10.20 -3.89
N THR A 80 4.82 10.35 -4.16
CA THR A 80 4.10 9.56 -5.17
C THR A 80 4.69 9.72 -6.56
N VAL A 81 4.90 10.96 -7.01
CA VAL A 81 5.46 11.23 -8.35
C VAL A 81 6.84 10.61 -8.46
N LYS A 82 7.71 10.82 -7.47
CA LYS A 82 9.06 10.26 -7.45
C LYS A 82 9.05 8.73 -7.46
N ALA A 83 8.14 8.10 -6.72
CA ALA A 83 7.99 6.65 -6.68
C ALA A 83 7.64 6.09 -8.06
N VAL A 84 6.65 6.69 -8.73
CA VAL A 84 6.23 6.27 -10.07
C VAL A 84 7.34 6.51 -11.10
N GLU A 85 8.04 7.65 -11.04
CA GLU A 85 9.22 7.93 -11.88
C GLU A 85 10.35 6.92 -11.66
N SER A 86 10.49 6.42 -10.42
CA SER A 86 11.47 5.38 -10.06
C SER A 86 11.05 3.99 -10.52
N GLY A 87 9.81 3.80 -10.97
CA GLY A 87 9.30 2.56 -11.55
C GLY A 87 8.34 1.75 -10.67
N ALA A 88 7.75 2.36 -9.63
CA ALA A 88 6.65 1.73 -8.90
C ALA A 88 5.41 1.56 -9.80
N THR A 89 4.78 0.40 -9.72
CA THR A 89 3.53 0.06 -10.40
C THR A 89 2.34 0.02 -9.45
N GLU A 90 2.59 0.04 -8.15
CA GLU A 90 1.56 0.01 -7.12
C GLU A 90 1.94 0.98 -5.99
N ILE A 91 0.97 1.77 -5.51
CA ILE A 91 1.12 2.72 -4.41
C ILE A 91 0.21 2.29 -3.27
N ASP A 92 0.81 1.87 -2.17
CA ASP A 92 0.16 1.54 -0.91
C ASP A 92 0.13 2.80 -0.02
N VAL A 93 -0.93 3.61 -0.16
CA VAL A 93 -1.09 4.86 0.59
C VAL A 93 -1.76 4.61 1.93
N VAL A 94 -1.22 5.16 3.02
CA VAL A 94 -1.93 5.20 4.30
C VAL A 94 -2.86 6.40 4.29
N TRP A 95 -4.16 6.16 4.49
CA TRP A 95 -5.12 7.25 4.68
C TRP A 95 -4.94 7.91 6.06
N ASN A 96 -5.56 9.05 6.32
CA ASN A 96 -5.43 9.69 7.62
C ASN A 96 -6.40 9.07 8.66
N TYR A 97 -6.05 7.88 9.15
CA TYR A 97 -6.84 7.14 10.15
C TYR A 97 -7.04 7.90 11.47
N LYS A 98 -6.14 8.84 11.81
CA LYS A 98 -6.28 9.70 13.00
C LYS A 98 -7.41 10.71 12.79
N ALA A 99 -7.44 11.39 11.65
CA ALA A 99 -8.55 12.28 11.28
C ALA A 99 -9.90 11.54 11.24
N TYR A 100 -9.93 10.31 10.71
CA TYR A 100 -11.14 9.50 10.73
C TYR A 100 -11.68 9.26 12.15
N LYS A 101 -10.79 8.93 13.09
CA LYS A 101 -11.15 8.72 14.51
C LYS A 101 -11.65 10.00 15.17
N ASP A 102 -11.13 11.14 14.75
CA ASP A 102 -11.56 12.46 15.22
C ASP A 102 -12.85 12.94 14.52
N GLY A 103 -13.38 12.16 13.57
CA GLY A 103 -14.61 12.45 12.83
C GLY A 103 -14.43 13.35 11.61
N ASP A 104 -13.20 13.72 11.26
CA ASP A 104 -12.86 14.50 10.08
C ASP A 104 -12.67 13.56 8.87
N VAL A 105 -13.79 13.22 8.24
CA VAL A 105 -13.84 12.29 7.11
C VAL A 105 -13.16 12.84 5.85
N ASP A 106 -13.20 14.15 5.64
CA ASP A 106 -12.59 14.78 4.47
C ASP A 106 -11.06 14.73 4.59
N ALA A 107 -10.52 15.06 5.77
CA ALA A 107 -9.09 14.91 6.02
C ALA A 107 -8.64 13.45 6.00
N ALA A 108 -9.51 12.50 6.38
CA ALA A 108 -9.22 11.06 6.33
C ALA A 108 -8.92 10.59 4.89
N VAL A 109 -9.75 10.98 3.92
CA VAL A 109 -9.65 10.54 2.52
C VAL A 109 -8.67 11.36 1.68
N ALA A 110 -8.39 12.61 2.07
CA ALA A 110 -7.57 13.53 1.28
C ALA A 110 -6.22 12.94 0.79
N PRO A 111 -5.43 12.18 1.57
CA PRO A 111 -4.19 11.58 1.06
C PRO A 111 -4.40 10.64 -0.12
N VAL A 112 -5.51 9.90 -0.13
CA VAL A 112 -5.83 8.99 -1.23
C VAL A 112 -6.18 9.78 -2.49
N GLU A 113 -6.94 10.88 -2.35
CA GLU A 113 -7.29 11.77 -3.48
C GLU A 113 -6.05 12.42 -4.07
N TRP A 114 -5.09 12.83 -3.23
CA TRP A 114 -3.83 13.40 -3.68
C TRP A 114 -2.99 12.41 -4.49
N VAL A 115 -2.91 11.16 -4.03
CA VAL A 115 -2.22 10.08 -4.76
C VAL A 115 -2.92 9.80 -6.09
N ALA A 116 -4.25 9.62 -6.08
CA ALA A 116 -5.05 9.37 -7.28
C ALA A 116 -4.86 10.47 -8.33
N GLN A 117 -4.92 11.73 -7.92
CA GLN A 117 -4.69 12.86 -8.80
C GLN A 117 -3.25 12.91 -9.34
N ALA A 118 -2.25 12.56 -8.53
CA ALA A 118 -0.85 12.56 -8.94
C ALA A 118 -0.54 11.50 -10.02
N VAL A 119 -1.30 10.40 -10.06
CA VAL A 119 -1.09 9.28 -10.98
C VAL A 119 -2.20 9.10 -12.03
N LYS A 120 -3.14 10.06 -12.13
CA LYS A 120 -4.30 9.97 -13.04
C LYS A 120 -3.92 9.61 -14.49
N ASP A 121 -2.83 10.18 -15.00
CA ASP A 121 -2.36 9.98 -16.38
C ASP A 121 -1.47 8.73 -16.55
N LYS A 122 -1.30 7.91 -15.49
CA LYS A 122 -0.41 6.74 -15.45
C LYS A 122 -1.22 5.44 -15.40
N SER A 123 -1.68 4.96 -16.56
CA SER A 123 -2.61 3.81 -16.68
C SER A 123 -2.13 2.49 -16.09
N ASN A 124 -0.86 2.38 -15.76
CA ASN A 124 -0.21 1.18 -15.22
C ASN A 124 0.05 1.27 -13.70
N VAL A 125 -0.44 2.30 -13.01
CA VAL A 125 -0.26 2.47 -11.56
C VAL A 125 -1.56 2.14 -10.83
N GLN A 126 -1.48 1.20 -9.89
CA GLN A 126 -2.58 0.81 -9.00
C GLN A 126 -2.44 1.48 -7.63
N ILE A 127 -3.56 1.80 -6.99
CA ILE A 127 -3.58 2.37 -5.64
C ILE A 127 -4.21 1.35 -4.68
N LYS A 128 -3.53 1.12 -3.55
CA LYS A 128 -4.03 0.36 -2.40
C LYS A 128 -4.13 1.31 -1.20
N VAL A 129 -5.26 1.32 -0.53
CA VAL A 129 -5.49 2.20 0.63
C VAL A 129 -5.33 1.39 1.90
N ILE A 130 -4.30 1.71 2.68
CA ILE A 130 -4.10 1.13 4.01
C ILE A 130 -5.00 1.87 5.00
N LEU A 131 -6.01 1.16 5.51
CA LEU A 131 -6.97 1.69 6.48
C LEU A 131 -6.40 1.74 7.91
N GLU A 132 -5.38 0.94 8.20
CA GLU A 132 -4.91 0.71 9.58
C GLU A 132 -6.04 0.22 10.50
N SER A 133 -6.69 -0.87 10.11
CA SER A 133 -7.89 -1.43 10.75
C SER A 133 -7.71 -1.70 12.25
N GLY A 134 -6.51 -2.07 12.70
CA GLY A 134 -6.20 -2.28 14.12
C GLY A 134 -6.16 -0.99 14.95
N ALA A 135 -6.15 0.18 14.32
CA ALA A 135 -6.24 1.48 14.98
C ALA A 135 -7.68 2.03 15.04
N ILE A 136 -8.60 1.43 14.28
CA ILE A 136 -9.99 1.86 14.10
C ILE A 136 -10.91 0.99 14.97
N GLU A 137 -11.95 1.60 15.54
CA GLU A 137 -12.98 0.85 16.26
C GLU A 137 -13.74 -0.08 15.29
N PRO A 138 -13.86 -1.39 15.57
CA PRO A 138 -14.46 -2.36 14.66
C PRO A 138 -15.86 -1.97 14.15
N SER A 139 -16.67 -1.35 15.01
CA SER A 139 -18.03 -0.87 14.68
C SER A 139 -18.06 0.22 13.60
N THR A 140 -16.93 0.88 13.33
CA THR A 140 -16.79 1.96 12.35
C THR A 140 -15.98 1.57 11.13
N LEU A 141 -15.42 0.35 11.09
CA LEU A 141 -14.56 -0.08 9.97
C LEU A 141 -15.33 -0.18 8.65
N ARG A 142 -16.58 -0.68 8.67
CA ARG A 142 -17.43 -0.71 7.47
C ARG A 142 -17.60 0.69 6.86
N LYS A 143 -17.90 1.68 7.70
CA LYS A 143 -18.03 3.07 7.25
C LYS A 143 -16.73 3.63 6.68
N ALA A 144 -15.56 3.24 7.23
CA ALA A 144 -14.27 3.61 6.67
C ALA A 144 -14.09 3.05 5.24
N CYS A 145 -14.48 1.79 5.03
CA CYS A 145 -14.46 1.15 3.71
C CYS A 145 -15.39 1.88 2.75
N ASP A 146 -16.64 2.10 3.14
CA ASP A 146 -17.66 2.77 2.33
C ASP A 146 -17.22 4.20 1.95
N LEU A 147 -16.56 4.94 2.85
CA LEU A 147 -16.02 6.27 2.57
C LEU A 147 -14.96 6.22 1.48
N VAL A 148 -13.98 5.32 1.57
CA VAL A 148 -12.97 5.19 0.52
C VAL A 148 -13.65 4.77 -0.79
N LEU A 149 -14.52 3.76 -0.79
CA LEU A 149 -15.20 3.28 -2.00
C LEU A 149 -16.15 4.30 -2.62
N ALA A 150 -16.75 5.20 -1.84
CA ALA A 150 -17.62 6.26 -2.35
C ALA A 150 -16.83 7.41 -3.02
N HIS A 151 -15.59 7.66 -2.57
CA HIS A 151 -14.72 8.69 -3.15
C HIS A 151 -14.01 8.22 -4.41
N PHE A 152 -13.85 6.89 -4.59
CA PHE A 152 -13.09 6.32 -5.69
C PHE A 152 -13.89 5.27 -6.47
N ASP A 153 -14.06 5.48 -7.77
CA ASP A 153 -14.55 4.45 -8.69
C ASP A 153 -13.37 3.76 -9.42
N ASP A 154 -13.70 2.79 -10.28
CA ASP A 154 -12.71 2.12 -11.14
C ASP A 154 -11.89 3.11 -12.00
N ALA A 155 -12.44 4.29 -12.30
CA ALA A 155 -11.74 5.32 -13.08
C ALA A 155 -10.67 6.04 -12.25
N GLN A 156 -10.81 6.09 -10.92
CA GLN A 156 -9.83 6.68 -9.99
C GLN A 156 -8.77 5.68 -9.48
N ARG A 157 -8.83 4.42 -9.92
CA ARG A 157 -7.77 3.38 -9.76
C ARG A 157 -7.43 3.00 -8.32
N VAL A 158 -8.37 3.13 -7.40
CA VAL A 158 -8.28 2.50 -6.09
C VAL A 158 -8.77 1.06 -6.22
N TYR A 159 -7.84 0.11 -6.17
CA TYR A 159 -8.14 -1.30 -6.44
C TYR A 159 -8.25 -2.14 -5.17
N TYR A 160 -7.62 -1.70 -4.08
CA TYR A 160 -7.54 -2.50 -2.85
C TYR A 160 -7.75 -1.64 -1.61
N LEU A 161 -8.54 -2.18 -0.69
CA LEU A 161 -8.49 -1.82 0.73
C LEU A 161 -7.53 -2.78 1.43
N LYS A 162 -6.51 -2.22 2.09
CA LYS A 162 -5.47 -2.95 2.82
C LYS A 162 -5.67 -2.75 4.31
N THR A 163 -5.59 -3.83 5.08
CA THR A 163 -5.87 -3.78 6.52
C THR A 163 -4.89 -2.87 7.25
N SER A 164 -3.58 -3.11 7.14
CA SER A 164 -2.62 -2.59 8.11
C SER A 164 -1.26 -2.24 7.49
N THR A 165 -0.53 -1.35 8.17
CA THR A 165 0.86 -1.01 7.84
C THR A 165 1.86 -2.05 8.35
N GLY A 166 1.47 -2.83 9.37
CA GLY A 166 2.40 -3.68 10.13
C GLY A 166 3.38 -2.87 11.00
N LYS A 167 3.07 -1.59 11.25
CA LYS A 167 3.85 -0.66 12.09
C LYS A 167 3.01 -0.20 13.27
N ASN A 168 3.60 0.68 14.08
CA ASN A 168 2.94 1.42 15.16
C ASN A 168 2.34 0.56 16.31
N GLY A 169 2.60 -0.74 16.34
CA GLY A 169 2.20 -1.63 17.43
C GLY A 169 0.70 -1.96 17.48
N PHE A 170 -0.06 -1.57 16.46
CA PHE A 170 -1.45 -1.99 16.30
C PHE A 170 -1.54 -3.46 15.91
N GLU A 171 -2.69 -4.07 16.20
CA GLU A 171 -2.99 -5.38 15.68
C GLU A 171 -3.03 -5.33 14.14
N GLY A 172 -2.45 -6.34 13.50
CA GLY A 172 -2.45 -6.46 12.04
C GLY A 172 -3.83 -6.89 11.51
N ALA A 173 -3.82 -7.61 10.40
CA ALA A 173 -5.06 -8.19 9.87
C ALA A 173 -5.66 -9.20 10.88
N THR A 174 -6.93 -9.02 11.21
CA THR A 174 -7.76 -10.01 11.90
C THR A 174 -8.81 -10.58 10.95
N ILE A 175 -9.34 -11.77 11.22
CA ILE A 175 -10.44 -12.36 10.43
C ILE A 175 -11.63 -11.40 10.40
N GLU A 176 -11.96 -10.77 11.53
CA GLU A 176 -13.05 -9.81 11.64
C GLU A 176 -12.85 -8.58 10.73
N SER A 177 -11.65 -7.98 10.75
CA SER A 177 -11.34 -6.84 9.89
C SER A 177 -11.37 -7.21 8.40
N ALA A 178 -10.85 -8.40 8.04
CA ALA A 178 -10.85 -8.89 6.68
C ALA A 178 -12.28 -9.17 6.17
N THR A 179 -13.12 -9.82 6.98
CA THR A 179 -14.53 -10.05 6.65
C THR A 179 -15.26 -8.74 6.44
N THR A 180 -15.08 -7.77 7.34
CA THR A 180 -15.72 -6.45 7.22
C THR A 180 -15.33 -5.73 5.93
N ILE A 181 -14.05 -5.77 5.54
CA ILE A 181 -13.56 -5.16 4.30
C ILE A 181 -14.11 -5.90 3.07
N LEU A 182 -14.21 -7.24 3.10
CA LEU A 182 -14.73 -8.03 1.98
C LEU A 182 -16.23 -7.87 1.77
N GLU A 183 -16.98 -7.56 2.82
CA GLU A 183 -18.43 -7.32 2.78
C GLU A 183 -18.80 -5.88 2.42
N ALA A 184 -17.81 -4.98 2.34
CA ALA A 184 -17.97 -3.57 1.96
C ALA A 184 -18.43 -3.41 0.52
#